data_AF-R9MG33-F1
#
_entry.id   AF-R9MG33-F1
#
_cell.length_a   1.000
_cell.length_b   1.000
_cell.length_c   1.000
_cell.angle_alpha   90.00
_cell.angle_beta   90.00
_cell.angle_gamma   90.00
#
_symmetry.space_group_name_H-M   'P 1'
#
loop_
_entity.id
_entity.type
_entity.pdbx_description
1 polymer ?
#
loop_
_entity_poly.entity_id
_entity_poly.type
_entity_poly.pdbx_seq_one_letter_code
_entity_poly.pdbx_strand_id
1 'polypeptide(L)'
;MEVSRIICLGILIIVSVIDLKCRKIPVNILAAASAGALIYRCLCCRESMVLLAGGIGIGVFFLFISRITQESIGYGDSLGILCLGIYLGMWKLLEILAGAFFLLALCGIAVLIRKKMSRKSALPFYPFLAVSYAACLLAERGI
;
A
#
# COMPACT_ATOMS: atom_id res chain seq x y z
N MET A 1 -12.67 1.11 16.11
CA MET A 1 -11.62 1.55 15.16
C MET A 1 -10.26 0.88 15.40
N GLU A 2 -9.91 0.48 16.63
CA GLU A 2 -8.60 -0.14 16.88
C GLU A 2 -8.47 -1.57 16.33
N VAL A 3 -9.49 -2.40 16.54
CA VAL A 3 -9.51 -3.81 16.09
C VAL A 3 -9.31 -3.91 14.57
N SER A 4 -9.95 -3.04 13.80
CA SER A 4 -9.83 -3.03 12.34
C SER A 4 -8.41 -2.64 11.88
N ARG A 5 -7.72 -1.75 12.58
CA ARG A 5 -6.32 -1.37 12.28
C ARG A 5 -5.34 -2.50 12.57
N ILE A 6 -5.55 -3.23 13.67
CA ILE A 6 -4.73 -4.41 14.01
C ILE A 6 -4.94 -5.52 12.97
N ILE A 7 -6.18 -5.76 12.54
CA ILE A 7 -6.49 -6.70 11.46
C ILE A 7 -5.79 -6.26 10.16
N CYS A 8 -5.87 -4.97 9.80
CA CYS A 8 -5.19 -4.44 8.63
C CYS A 8 -3.66 -4.63 8.69
N LEU A 9 -3.06 -4.42 9.86
CA LEU A 9 -1.63 -4.65 10.09
C LEU A 9 -1.28 -6.13 9.91
N GLY A 10 -2.10 -7.05 10.44
CA GLY A 10 -1.94 -8.50 10.22
C GLY A 10 -1.99 -8.88 8.74
N ILE A 11 -2.96 -8.34 7.99
CA ILE A 11 -3.07 -8.54 6.54
C ILE A 11 -1.83 -7.99 5.82
N LEU A 12 -1.38 -6.78 6.17
CA LEU A 12 -0.18 -6.16 5.61
C LEU A 12 1.07 -7.01 5.83
N ILE A 13 1.22 -7.61 7.01
CA ILE A 13 2.33 -8.53 7.30
C ILE A 13 2.24 -9.79 6.43
N ILE A 14 1.04 -10.38 6.30
CA ILE A 14 0.85 -11.56 5.43
C ILE A 14 1.20 -11.22 3.99
N VAL A 15 0.68 -10.10 3.46
CA VAL A 15 0.95 -9.65 2.09
C VAL A 15 2.43 -9.31 1.93
N SER A 16 3.08 -8.73 2.93
CA SER A 16 4.53 -8.48 2.93
C SER A 16 5.35 -9.76 2.83
N VAL A 17 4.97 -10.83 3.54
CA VAL A 17 5.64 -12.14 3.45
C VAL A 17 5.42 -12.77 2.07
N ILE A 18 4.21 -12.63 1.51
CA ILE A 18 3.89 -13.09 0.15
C ILE A 18 4.68 -12.29 -0.90
N ASP A 19 4.80 -10.98 -0.74
CA ASP A 19 5.54 -10.09 -1.63
C ASP A 19 7.03 -10.45 -1.66
N LEU A 20 7.59 -10.76 -0.49
CA LEU A 20 8.98 -11.21 -0.35
C LEU A 20 9.24 -12.60 -0.98
N LYS A 21 8.27 -13.54 -0.90
CA LYS A 21 8.44 -14.93 -1.38
C LYS A 21 7.98 -15.18 -2.82
N CYS A 22 6.88 -14.58 -3.26
CA CYS A 22 6.15 -15.02 -4.44
C CYS A 22 6.18 -14.03 -5.61
N ARG A 23 6.43 -12.72 -5.39
CA ARG A 23 6.45 -11.65 -6.43
C ARG A 23 5.30 -11.67 -7.45
N LYS A 24 4.19 -12.34 -7.14
CA LYS A 24 3.01 -12.46 -8.01
C LYS A 24 1.77 -12.43 -7.12
N ILE A 25 1.26 -11.24 -6.89
CA ILE A 25 -0.05 -11.05 -6.28
C ILE A 25 -1.09 -11.25 -7.39
N PRO A 26 -2.06 -12.17 -7.25
CA PRO A 26 -3.11 -12.37 -8.24
C PRO A 26 -4.02 -11.14 -8.29
N VAL A 27 -3.65 -10.22 -9.18
CA VAL A 27 -4.28 -8.92 -9.48
C VAL A 27 -5.80 -8.99 -9.55
N ASN A 28 -6.34 -10.07 -10.11
CA ASN A 28 -7.78 -10.26 -10.31
C ASN A 28 -8.55 -10.36 -8.99
N ILE A 29 -7.98 -11.03 -7.99
CA ILE A 29 -8.61 -11.19 -6.67
C ILE A 29 -8.57 -9.86 -5.92
N LEU A 30 -7.43 -9.15 -6.02
CA LEU A 30 -7.25 -7.86 -5.35
C LEU A 30 -8.14 -6.76 -5.99
N ALA A 31 -8.34 -6.82 -7.31
CA ALA A 31 -9.26 -5.96 -8.04
C ALA A 31 -10.73 -6.23 -7.65
N ALA A 32 -11.12 -7.51 -7.56
CA ALA A 32 -12.46 -7.87 -7.09
C ALA A 32 -12.70 -7.43 -5.63
N ALA A 33 -11.69 -7.55 -4.76
CA ALA A 33 -11.76 -7.09 -3.37
C ALA A 33 -11.88 -5.57 -3.27
N SER A 34 -11.13 -4.80 -4.06
CA SER A 34 -11.23 -3.34 -4.09
C SER A 34 -12.58 -2.87 -4.67
N ALA A 35 -13.10 -3.55 -5.70
CA ALA A 35 -14.43 -3.28 -6.23
C ALA A 35 -15.54 -3.58 -5.20
N GLY A 36 -15.47 -4.72 -4.52
CA GLY A 36 -16.41 -5.07 -3.45
C GLY A 36 -16.35 -4.11 -2.26
N ALA A 37 -15.16 -3.70 -1.84
CA ALA A 37 -14.96 -2.72 -0.78
C ALA A 37 -15.52 -1.33 -1.16
N LEU A 38 -15.35 -0.92 -2.41
CA LEU A 38 -15.91 0.33 -2.95
C LEU A 38 -17.44 0.32 -2.91
N ILE A 39 -18.06 -0.77 -3.40
CA ILE A 39 -19.53 -0.94 -3.43
C ILE A 39 -20.08 -0.94 -2.00
N TYR A 40 -19.47 -1.72 -1.10
CA TYR A 40 -19.88 -1.77 0.30
C TYR A 40 -19.80 -0.39 0.98
N ARG A 41 -18.70 0.36 0.74
CA ARG A 41 -18.55 1.71 1.30
C ARG A 41 -19.57 2.69 0.74
N CYS A 42 -19.87 2.61 -0.55
CA CYS A 42 -20.81 3.48 -1.23
C CYS A 42 -22.25 3.26 -0.74
N LEU A 43 -22.60 2.02 -0.38
CA LEU A 43 -23.92 1.66 0.15
C LEU A 43 -24.07 1.92 1.67
N CYS A 44 -23.01 1.76 2.46
CA CYS A 44 -23.11 1.78 3.94
C CYS A 44 -22.48 2.99 4.65
N CYS A 45 -21.60 3.78 4.05
CA CYS A 45 -20.86 4.82 4.78
C CYS A 45 -21.18 6.25 4.32
N ARG A 46 -21.65 7.07 5.27
CA ARG A 46 -21.87 8.52 5.17
C ARG A 46 -20.69 9.32 5.74
N GLU A 47 -19.46 8.84 5.50
CA GLU A 47 -18.23 9.55 5.86
C GLU A 47 -17.98 10.71 4.88
N SER A 48 -17.10 11.65 5.23
CA SER A 48 -16.73 12.77 4.36
C SER A 48 -16.24 12.28 3.00
N MET A 49 -17.10 12.38 1.99
CA MET A 49 -16.89 11.93 0.62
C MET A 49 -15.56 12.42 0.03
N VAL A 50 -15.09 13.59 0.46
CA VAL A 50 -13.82 14.20 0.02
C VAL A 50 -12.59 13.37 0.42
N LEU A 51 -12.52 12.89 1.66
CA LEU A 51 -11.40 12.10 2.17
C LEU A 51 -11.33 10.73 1.48
N LEU A 52 -12.49 10.13 1.22
CA LEU A 52 -12.62 8.86 0.51
C LEU A 52 -12.27 9.03 -0.97
N ALA A 53 -12.82 10.05 -1.63
CA ALA A 53 -12.53 10.37 -3.02
C ALA A 53 -11.04 10.65 -3.23
N GLY A 54 -10.40 11.34 -2.28
CA GLY A 54 -8.95 11.55 -2.30
C GLY A 54 -8.15 10.24 -2.18
N GLY A 55 -8.53 9.35 -1.24
CA GLY A 55 -7.88 8.04 -1.10
C GLY A 55 -8.04 7.14 -2.33
N ILE A 56 -9.23 7.10 -2.92
CA ILE A 56 -9.50 6.42 -4.19
C ILE A 56 -8.70 7.05 -5.32
N GLY A 57 -8.68 8.39 -5.39
CA GLY A 57 -7.96 9.14 -6.41
C GLY A 57 -6.46 8.81 -6.42
N ILE A 58 -5.84 8.71 -5.25
CA ILE A 58 -4.43 8.29 -5.13
C ILE A 58 -4.24 6.85 -5.61
N GLY A 59 -5.11 5.93 -5.20
CA GLY A 59 -5.04 4.54 -5.65
C GLY A 59 -5.19 4.40 -7.17
N VAL A 60 -6.16 5.10 -7.76
CA VAL A 60 -6.40 5.13 -9.21
C VAL A 60 -5.23 5.78 -9.94
N PHE A 61 -4.65 6.85 -9.39
CA PHE A 61 -3.47 7.49 -9.94
C PHE A 61 -2.28 6.52 -10.01
N PHE A 62 -2.00 5.79 -8.92
CA PHE A 62 -0.96 4.76 -8.91
C PHE A 62 -1.26 3.60 -9.87
N LEU A 63 -2.54 3.24 -10.03
CA LEU A 63 -2.95 2.22 -10.99
C LEU A 63 -2.77 2.67 -12.44
N PHE A 64 -3.03 3.95 -12.73
CA PHE A 64 -2.79 4.57 -14.02
C PHE A 64 -1.29 4.61 -14.35
N ILE A 65 -0.45 4.99 -13.38
CA ILE A 65 1.02 4.94 -13.56
C ILE A 65 1.50 3.49 -13.77
N SER A 66 0.98 2.51 -13.03
CA SER A 66 1.33 1.09 -13.23
C SER A 66 1.01 0.61 -14.64
N ARG A 67 -0.09 1.11 -15.23
CA ARG A 67 -0.48 0.80 -16.62
C ARG A 67 0.45 1.44 -17.64
N ILE A 68 0.82 2.69 -17.44
CA ILE A 68 1.75 3.40 -18.35
C ILE A 68 3.15 2.79 -18.27
N THR A 69 3.59 2.42 -17.06
CA THR A 69 4.94 1.90 -16.81
C THR A 69 5.10 0.40 -17.09
N GLN A 70 4.12 -0.24 -17.74
CA GLN A 70 4.16 -1.68 -18.11
C GLN A 70 4.55 -2.57 -16.91
N GLU A 71 3.90 -2.36 -15.75
CA GLU A 71 4.16 -3.06 -14.49
C GLU A 71 5.50 -2.77 -13.80
N SER A 72 6.22 -1.69 -14.12
CA SER A 72 7.44 -1.32 -13.37
C SER A 72 7.15 -1.09 -11.87
N ILE A 73 5.98 -0.54 -11.53
CA ILE A 73 5.49 -0.35 -10.15
C ILE A 73 4.68 -1.57 -9.65
N GLY A 74 4.32 -2.52 -10.53
CA GLY A 74 3.50 -3.69 -10.20
C GLY A 74 2.01 -3.36 -9.96
N TYR A 75 1.11 -4.01 -10.71
CA TYR A 75 -0.32 -3.78 -10.51
C TYR A 75 -0.82 -4.21 -9.12
N GLY A 76 -0.19 -5.25 -8.54
CA GLY A 76 -0.51 -5.71 -7.19
C GLY A 76 -0.26 -4.63 -6.12
N ASP A 77 0.80 -3.84 -6.28
CA ASP A 77 1.17 -2.78 -5.34
C ASP A 77 0.16 -1.63 -5.43
N SER A 78 -0.14 -1.16 -6.66
CA SER A 78 -1.13 -0.10 -6.88
C SER A 78 -2.54 -0.46 -6.40
N LEU A 79 -2.95 -1.72 -6.53
CA LEU A 79 -4.24 -2.18 -5.98
C LEU A 79 -4.23 -2.24 -4.44
N GLY A 80 -3.09 -2.58 -3.82
CA GLY A 80 -2.93 -2.48 -2.37
C GLY A 80 -3.05 -1.04 -1.88
N ILE A 81 -2.42 -0.11 -2.59
CA ILE A 81 -2.52 1.34 -2.34
C ILE A 81 -3.98 1.79 -2.48
N LEU A 82 -4.71 1.32 -3.49
CA LEU A 82 -6.14 1.62 -3.66
C LEU A 82 -6.98 1.07 -2.49
N CYS A 83 -6.77 -0.18 -2.09
CA CYS A 83 -7.44 -0.78 -0.94
C CYS A 83 -7.17 -0.01 0.35
N LEU A 84 -5.92 0.39 0.59
CA LEU A 84 -5.55 1.21 1.75
C LEU A 84 -6.10 2.64 1.66
N GLY A 85 -6.17 3.23 0.47
CA GLY A 85 -6.76 4.54 0.23
C GLY A 85 -8.26 4.56 0.48
N ILE A 86 -8.95 3.49 0.08
CA ILE A 86 -10.31 3.23 0.52
C ILE A 86 -10.29 3.14 2.05
N TYR A 87 -9.60 2.18 2.64
CA TYR A 87 -9.68 1.90 4.08
C TYR A 87 -9.32 3.10 5.01
N LEU A 88 -8.24 3.83 4.73
CA LEU A 88 -7.66 4.85 5.60
C LEU A 88 -8.00 6.30 5.18
N GLY A 89 -8.38 6.51 3.93
CA GLY A 89 -8.57 7.85 3.35
C GLY A 89 -7.26 8.53 2.93
N MET A 90 -7.39 9.72 2.32
CA MET A 90 -6.31 10.43 1.65
C MET A 90 -5.07 10.68 2.51
N TRP A 91 -5.21 11.44 3.61
CA TRP A 91 -4.06 11.93 4.39
C TRP A 91 -3.23 10.81 5.00
N LYS A 92 -3.90 9.84 5.63
CA LYS A 92 -3.23 8.69 6.22
C LYS A 92 -2.52 7.85 5.17
N LEU A 93 -3.17 7.63 4.02
CA LEU A 93 -2.54 6.90 2.92
C LEU A 93 -1.25 7.62 2.46
N LEU A 94 -1.28 8.94 2.29
CA LEU A 94 -0.11 9.74 1.91
C LEU A 94 1.02 9.63 2.94
N GLU A 95 0.71 9.71 4.23
CA GLU A 95 1.70 9.59 5.31
C GLU A 95 2.40 8.21 5.28
N ILE A 96 1.62 7.14 5.16
CA ILE A 96 2.14 5.77 5.09
C ILE A 96 2.92 5.53 3.80
N LEU A 97 2.47 6.05 2.66
CA LEU A 97 3.19 5.99 1.40
C LEU A 97 4.53 6.74 1.48
N ALA A 98 4.53 7.94 2.07
CA ALA A 98 5.74 8.75 2.21
C ALA A 98 6.78 8.02 3.05
N GLY A 99 6.39 7.45 4.20
CA GLY A 99 7.29 6.65 5.03
C GLY A 99 7.79 5.39 4.32
N ALA A 100 6.92 4.69 3.58
CA ALA A 100 7.31 3.52 2.80
C ALA A 100 8.33 3.86 1.70
N PHE A 101 8.09 4.92 0.92
CA PHE A 101 9.02 5.36 -0.12
C PHE A 101 10.33 5.88 0.45
N PHE A 102 10.29 6.55 1.61
CA PHE A 102 11.49 6.99 2.30
C PHE A 102 12.37 5.79 2.71
N LEU A 103 11.78 4.75 3.31
CA LEU A 103 12.49 3.53 3.67
C LEU A 103 13.02 2.77 2.44
N LEU A 104 12.24 2.71 1.36
CA LEU A 104 12.65 2.14 0.08
C LEU A 104 13.84 2.88 -0.51
N ALA A 105 13.81 4.22 -0.50
CA ALA A 105 14.90 5.05 -0.99
C ALA A 105 16.17 4.83 -0.16
N LEU A 106 16.06 4.81 1.17
CA LEU A 106 17.18 4.56 2.07
C LEU A 106 17.80 3.17 1.85
N CYS A 107 16.97 2.14 1.74
CA CYS A 107 17.43 0.79 1.44
C CYS A 107 18.03 0.69 0.03
N GLY A 108 17.44 1.36 -0.96
CA GLY A 108 17.96 1.45 -2.32
C GLY A 108 19.36 2.05 -2.36
N ILE A 109 19.58 3.16 -1.66
CA ILE A 109 20.90 3.80 -1.51
C ILE A 109 21.89 2.85 -0.83
N ALA A 110 21.49 2.20 0.26
CA ALA A 110 22.36 1.27 0.99
C ALA A 110 22.79 0.06 0.12
N VAL A 111 21.88 -0.48 -0.69
CA VAL A 111 22.18 -1.57 -1.63
C VAL A 111 23.10 -1.08 -2.76
N LEU A 112 22.88 0.13 -3.27
CA LEU A 112 23.70 0.75 -4.32
C LEU A 112 25.14 0.95 -3.85
N ILE A 113 25.34 1.48 -2.64
CA ILE A 113 26.67 1.68 -2.02
C ILE A 113 27.39 0.35 -1.86
N ARG A 114 26.68 -0.72 -1.50
CA ARG A 114 27.24 -2.07 -1.35
C ARG A 114 27.60 -2.75 -2.68
N LYS A 115 27.41 -2.08 -3.84
CA LYS A 115 27.62 -2.60 -5.21
C LYS A 115 26.99 -3.97 -5.49
N LYS A 116 26.04 -4.40 -4.65
CA LYS A 116 25.33 -5.70 -4.73
C LYS A 116 24.09 -5.64 -5.63
N MET A 117 24.04 -4.66 -6.52
CA MET A 117 22.89 -4.38 -7.37
C MET A 117 22.84 -5.39 -8.53
N SER A 118 22.22 -6.55 -8.31
CA SER A 118 21.77 -7.38 -9.43
C SER A 118 20.52 -6.71 -10.04
N ARG A 119 20.49 -6.54 -11.37
CA ARG A 119 19.33 -6.01 -12.12
C ARG A 119 18.00 -6.75 -11.86
N LYS A 120 18.03 -7.91 -11.17
CA LYS A 120 16.84 -8.72 -10.85
C LYS A 120 16.26 -8.45 -9.45
N SER A 121 16.92 -7.64 -8.63
CA SER A 121 16.53 -7.40 -7.25
C SER A 121 15.63 -6.17 -7.11
N ALA A 122 14.43 -6.20 -7.69
CA ALA A 122 13.37 -5.27 -7.32
C ALA A 122 13.11 -5.39 -5.80
N LEU A 123 13.15 -4.26 -5.09
CA LEU A 123 12.86 -4.23 -3.66
C LEU A 123 11.35 -4.47 -3.46
N PRO A 124 10.95 -5.38 -2.56
CA PRO A 124 9.54 -5.65 -2.28
C PRO A 124 8.91 -4.43 -1.60
N PHE A 125 7.77 -3.92 -2.10
CA PHE A 125 7.13 -2.69 -1.63
C PHE A 125 6.39 -2.90 -0.30
N TYR A 126 5.65 -4.00 -0.17
CA TYR A 126 4.77 -4.26 0.97
C TYR A 126 5.47 -4.36 2.34
N PRO A 127 6.70 -4.91 2.48
CA PRO A 127 7.44 -4.85 3.74
C PRO A 127 7.70 -3.44 4.24
N PHE A 128 8.09 -2.51 3.36
CA PHE A 128 8.31 -1.13 3.76
C PHE A 128 7.00 -0.41 4.08
N LEU A 129 5.94 -0.74 3.33
CA LEU A 129 4.59 -0.25 3.61
C LEU A 129 4.06 -0.72 4.97
N ALA A 130 4.28 -1.98 5.32
CA ALA A 130 3.89 -2.55 6.60
C ALA A 130 4.65 -1.91 7.77
N VAL A 131 5.96 -1.68 7.62
CA VAL A 131 6.76 -0.96 8.61
C VAL A 131 6.26 0.47 8.79
N SER A 132 5.99 1.19 7.70
CA SER A 132 5.46 2.55 7.77
C SER A 132 4.08 2.59 8.41
N TYR A 133 3.22 1.61 8.12
CA TYR A 133 1.90 1.48 8.76
C TYR A 133 2.00 1.22 10.26
N ALA A 134 2.90 0.31 10.67
CA ALA A 134 3.15 0.01 12.07
C ALA A 134 3.70 1.23 12.81
N ALA A 135 4.64 1.97 12.21
CA ALA A 135 5.19 3.19 12.79
C ALA A 135 4.12 4.27 12.99
N CYS A 136 3.27 4.50 11.99
CA CYS A 136 2.14 5.44 12.08
C CYS A 136 1.15 5.01 13.17
N LEU A 137 0.82 3.71 13.25
CA LEU A 137 -0.07 3.19 14.30
C LEU A 137 0.52 3.37 15.71
N LEU A 138 1.83 3.15 15.88
CA LEU A 138 2.51 3.34 17.16
C LEU A 138 2.59 4.81 17.55
N ALA A 139 2.85 5.72 16.59
CA ALA A 139 2.85 7.16 16.83
C ALA A 139 1.48 7.65 17.30
N GLU A 140 0.39 7.11 16.76
CA GLU A 140 -0.97 7.43 17.20
C GLU A 140 -1.36 6.81 18.55
N ARG A 141 -0.66 5.77 19.02
CA ARG A 141 -0.88 5.16 20.34
C ARG A 141 0.03 5.72 21.44
N GLY A 142 1.08 6.43 21.07
CA GLY A 142 2.15 6.90 21.95
C GLY A 142 2.03 8.35 22.43
N ILE A 143 0.84 8.95 22.33
CA ILE A 143 0.48 10.25 22.92
C ILE A 143 -0.84 10.08 23.67
#